data_AF-A0A7K1BHF8-F1
#
_entry.id   AF-A0A7K1BHF8-F1
#
_cell.length_a   1.000
_cell.length_b   1.000
_cell.length_c   1.000
_cell.angle_alpha   90.00
_cell.angle_beta   90.00
_cell.angle_gamma   90.00
#
_symmetry.space_group_name_H-M   'P 1'
#
loop_
_entity.id
_entity.type
_entity.pdbx_description
1 polymer ?
#
loop_
_entity_poly.entity_id
_entity_poly.type
_entity_poly.pdbx_seq_one_letter_code
_entity_poly.pdbx_strand_id
1 'polypeptide(L)'
;MVRNIRISTRELTPFERLVLELLCEGKSNAVIATETSHNEKVIENTVSRSAQVFGIKSDSETNLRVLLALAYRAHYGDQAFDKLNMPCSHFEVGPDGQGMCNRHID
;
A
#
# COMPACT_ATOMS: atom_id res chain seq x y z
N MET A 1 1.52 -14.39 -17.35
CA MET A 1 2.30 -14.86 -16.19
C MET A 1 1.69 -14.25 -14.93
N VAL A 2 0.92 -15.02 -14.16
CA VAL A 2 0.30 -14.54 -12.92
C VAL A 2 1.39 -14.51 -11.85
N ARG A 3 1.92 -13.33 -11.53
CA ARG A 3 2.81 -13.16 -10.38
C ARG A 3 1.95 -13.28 -9.13
N ASN A 4 2.17 -14.34 -8.34
CA ASN A 4 1.49 -14.56 -7.07
C ASN A 4 1.91 -13.46 -6.07
N ILE A 5 1.21 -12.32 -6.08
CA ILE A 5 1.26 -11.35 -4.98
C ILE A 5 0.53 -12.05 -3.83
N ARG A 6 1.29 -12.53 -2.84
CA ARG A 6 0.71 -13.29 -1.73
C ARG A 6 -0.09 -12.37 -0.82
N ILE A 7 -1.03 -12.98 -0.08
CA ILE A 7 -1.58 -12.35 1.11
C ILE A 7 -0.43 -12.07 2.08
N SER A 8 -0.35 -10.85 2.63
CA SER A 8 0.75 -10.38 3.48
C SER A 8 1.18 -11.48 4.44
N THR A 9 2.46 -11.87 4.44
CA THR A 9 2.94 -13.01 5.24
C THR A 9 2.95 -12.74 6.75
N ARG A 10 2.88 -11.46 7.12
CA ARG A 10 2.72 -10.96 8.49
C ARG A 10 2.07 -9.58 8.48
N GLU A 11 1.67 -9.09 9.65
CA GLU A 11 1.26 -7.69 9.79
C GLU A 11 2.45 -6.74 9.66
N LEU A 12 2.17 -5.58 9.08
CA LEU A 12 3.12 -4.47 8.99
C LEU A 12 3.15 -3.69 10.31
N THR A 13 4.34 -3.25 10.71
CA THR A 13 4.50 -2.34 11.84
C THR A 13 3.89 -0.96 11.52
N PRO A 14 3.56 -0.13 12.53
CA PRO A 14 3.04 1.22 12.28
C PRO A 14 3.96 2.07 11.41
N PHE A 15 5.28 1.92 11.59
CA PHE A 15 6.27 2.62 10.78
C PHE A 15 6.31 2.11 9.33
N GLU A 16 6.21 0.79 9.12
CA GLU A 16 6.11 0.23 7.77
C GLU A 16 4.85 0.71 7.05
N ARG A 17 3.70 0.76 7.72
CA ARG A 17 2.45 1.30 7.14
C ARG A 17 2.61 2.77 6.73
N LEU A 18 3.13 3.61 7.63
CA LEU A 18 3.38 5.03 7.35
C LEU A 18 4.27 5.22 6.10
N VAL A 19 5.38 4.47 6.02
CA VAL A 19 6.29 4.54 4.87
C VAL A 19 5.60 4.09 3.58
N LEU A 20 4.77 3.04 3.64
CA LEU A 20 4.06 2.54 2.47
C LEU A 20 2.91 3.45 2.02
N GLU A 21 2.24 4.14 2.93
CA GLU A 21 1.25 5.17 2.60
C GLU A 21 1.89 6.31 1.82
N LEU A 22 3.00 6.86 2.33
CA LEU A 22 3.74 7.91 1.64
C LEU A 22 4.35 7.45 0.30
N LEU A 23 4.78 6.19 0.24
CA LEU A 23 5.22 5.56 -1.02
C LEU A 23 4.07 5.45 -2.02
N CYS A 24 2.86 5.14 -1.57
CA CYS A 24 1.66 5.11 -2.39
C CYS A 24 1.26 6.50 -2.90
N GLU A 25 1.57 7.57 -2.17
CA GLU A 25 1.42 8.96 -2.66
C GLU A 25 2.45 9.33 -3.75
N GLY A 26 3.42 8.45 -4.04
CA GLY A 26 4.44 8.67 -5.08
C GLY A 26 5.68 9.43 -4.58
N LYS A 27 5.84 9.61 -3.27
CA LYS A 27 6.97 10.37 -2.68
C LYS A 27 8.29 9.59 -2.80
N SER A 28 9.40 10.30 -3.07
CA SER A 28 10.73 9.68 -3.12
C SER A 28 11.24 9.32 -1.72
N ASN A 29 12.29 8.48 -1.62
CA ASN A 29 12.86 8.10 -0.32
C ASN A 29 13.36 9.31 0.46
N ALA A 30 13.98 10.29 -0.20
CA ALA A 30 14.42 11.54 0.42
C ALA A 30 13.25 12.37 1.01
N VAL A 31 12.12 12.45 0.30
CA VAL A 31 10.93 13.16 0.79
C VAL A 31 10.33 12.42 1.99
N ILE A 32 10.17 11.10 1.90
CA ILE A 32 9.66 10.27 3.00
C ILE A 32 10.58 10.38 4.22
N ALA A 33 11.90 10.35 4.02
CA ALA A 33 12.88 10.51 5.09
C ALA A 33 12.72 11.85 5.81
N THR A 34 12.53 12.94 5.05
CA THR A 34 12.28 14.27 5.61
C THR A 34 10.98 14.33 6.39
N GLU A 35 9.87 13.83 5.84
CA GLU A 35 8.56 13.86 6.49
C GLU A 35 8.49 12.98 7.74
N THR A 36 9.18 11.85 7.73
CA THR A 36 9.23 10.94 8.88
C THR A 36 10.32 11.30 9.88
N SER A 37 11.17 12.31 9.62
CA SER A 37 12.35 12.63 10.44
C SER A 37 13.34 11.47 10.59
N HIS A 38 13.53 10.69 9.52
CA HIS A 38 14.50 9.59 9.45
C HIS A 38 15.51 9.85 8.32
N ASN A 39 16.50 8.97 8.17
CA ASN A 39 17.43 9.05 7.04
C ASN A 39 16.93 8.24 5.83
N GLU A 40 17.41 8.58 4.65
CA GLU A 40 17.02 7.92 3.40
C GLU A 40 17.32 6.41 3.42
N LYS A 41 18.41 6.02 4.08
CA LYS A 41 18.82 4.61 4.17
C LYS A 41 17.83 3.75 4.98
N VAL A 42 17.25 4.31 6.03
CA VAL A 42 16.19 3.67 6.82
C VAL A 42 14.97 3.45 5.94
N ILE A 43 14.59 4.44 5.13
CA ILE A 43 13.45 4.30 4.21
C ILE A 43 13.71 3.21 3.17
N GLU A 44 14.90 3.18 2.55
CA GLU A 44 15.28 2.11 1.62
C GLU A 44 15.17 0.71 2.26
N ASN A 45 15.70 0.56 3.46
CA ASN A 45 15.69 -0.71 4.18
C ASN A 45 14.25 -1.13 4.55
N THR A 46 13.41 -0.18 4.97
CA THR A 46 12.00 -0.42 5.28
C THR A 46 11.24 -0.84 4.02
N VAL A 47 11.40 -0.14 2.90
CA VAL A 47 10.78 -0.51 1.61
C VAL A 47 11.20 -1.90 1.17
N SER A 48 12.49 -2.23 1.28
CA SER A 48 13.04 -3.54 0.90
C SER A 48 12.47 -4.66 1.79
N ARG A 49 12.39 -4.43 3.11
CA ARG A 49 11.81 -5.39 4.06
C ARG A 49 10.31 -5.58 3.83
N SER A 50 9.57 -4.50 3.62
CA SER A 50 8.13 -4.54 3.32
C SER A 50 7.85 -5.31 2.04
N ALA A 51 8.68 -5.17 0.99
CA ALA A 51 8.53 -5.96 -0.24
C ALA A 51 8.63 -7.48 0.00
N GLN A 52 9.52 -7.91 0.90
CA GLN A 52 9.65 -9.32 1.27
C GLN A 52 8.39 -9.84 1.99
N VAL A 53 7.71 -9.00 2.77
CA VAL A 53 6.45 -9.37 3.46
C VAL A 53 5.35 -9.73 2.46
N PHE A 54 5.31 -9.05 1.31
CA PHE A 54 4.38 -9.35 0.22
C PHE A 54 4.88 -10.42 -0.76
N GLY A 55 6.04 -11.02 -0.49
CA GLY A 55 6.66 -12.03 -1.36
C GLY A 55 7.16 -11.46 -2.70
N ILE A 56 7.38 -10.15 -2.78
CA ILE A 56 7.86 -9.48 -4.00
C ILE A 56 9.36 -9.69 -4.11
N LYS A 57 9.79 -10.32 -5.20
CA LYS A 57 11.22 -10.40 -5.56
C LYS A 57 11.60 -9.19 -6.39
N SER A 58 12.72 -8.57 -6.06
CA SER A 58 13.35 -7.57 -6.93
C SER A 58 13.92 -8.29 -8.15
N ASP A 59 13.47 -7.92 -9.34
CA ASP A 59 14.05 -8.33 -10.62
C ASP A 59 14.47 -7.08 -11.42
N SER A 60 15.34 -7.24 -12.42
CA SER A 60 15.89 -6.12 -13.19
C SER A 60 14.89 -5.47 -14.16
N GLU A 61 13.74 -6.11 -14.40
CA GLU A 61 12.74 -5.64 -15.37
C GLU A 61 11.60 -4.86 -14.70
N THR A 62 11.39 -5.05 -13.40
CA THR A 62 10.17 -4.59 -12.72
C THR A 62 10.49 -3.64 -11.57
N ASN A 63 9.78 -2.50 -11.54
CA ASN A 63 9.97 -1.52 -10.49
C ASN A 63 9.35 -2.01 -9.16
N LEU A 64 10.21 -2.35 -8.21
CA LEU A 64 9.85 -2.83 -6.87
C LEU A 64 8.79 -1.94 -6.20
N ARG A 65 8.95 -0.60 -6.29
CA ARG A 65 8.04 0.34 -5.62
C ARG A 65 6.64 0.29 -6.18
N VAL A 66 6.51 0.14 -7.50
CA VAL A 66 5.20 0.02 -8.16
C VAL A 66 4.51 -1.27 -7.71
N LEU A 67 5.21 -2.40 -7.74
CA LEU A 67 4.66 -3.67 -7.26
C LEU A 67 4.26 -3.62 -5.78
N LEU A 68 5.08 -2.98 -4.96
CA LEU A 68 4.84 -2.83 -3.54
C LEU A 68 3.62 -1.93 -3.27
N ALA A 69 3.49 -0.82 -3.99
CA ALA A 69 2.31 0.05 -3.89
C ALA A 69 1.03 -0.69 -4.28
N LEU A 70 1.06 -1.44 -5.39
CA LEU A 70 -0.07 -2.25 -5.84
C LEU A 70 -0.43 -3.34 -4.82
N ALA A 71 0.56 -4.04 -4.28
CA ALA A 71 0.34 -5.06 -3.26
C ALA A 71 -0.23 -4.45 -1.97
N TYR A 72 0.33 -3.33 -1.50
CA TYR A 72 -0.15 -2.64 -0.30
C TYR A 72 -1.61 -2.20 -0.47
N ARG A 73 -1.95 -1.53 -1.58
CA ARG A 73 -3.31 -1.07 -1.89
C ARG A 73 -4.30 -2.21 -2.08
N ALA A 74 -3.84 -3.31 -2.68
CA ALA A 74 -4.66 -4.52 -2.82
C ALA A 74 -4.96 -5.19 -1.47
N HIS A 75 -4.11 -5.01 -0.46
CA HIS A 75 -4.28 -5.60 0.88
C HIS A 75 -5.06 -4.71 1.85
N TYR A 76 -4.66 -3.45 1.95
CA TYR A 76 -5.18 -2.52 2.97
C TYR A 76 -6.21 -1.53 2.42
N GLY A 77 -6.56 -1.66 1.13
CA GLY A 77 -7.33 -0.64 0.43
C GLY A 77 -6.46 0.55 0.08
N ASP A 78 -7.07 1.54 -0.56
CA ASP A 78 -6.38 2.72 -1.02
C ASP A 78 -7.08 3.97 -0.48
N GLN A 79 -6.56 4.45 0.64
CA GLN A 79 -7.05 5.65 1.33
C GLN A 79 -6.96 6.92 0.46
N ALA A 80 -6.20 6.90 -0.65
CA ALA A 80 -6.22 8.02 -1.57
C ALA A 80 -7.57 8.13 -2.31
N PHE A 81 -8.30 7.03 -2.52
CA PHE A 81 -9.67 7.10 -3.04
C PHE A 81 -10.63 7.74 -2.04
N ASP A 82 -10.44 7.48 -0.75
CA ASP A 82 -11.23 8.14 0.31
C ASP A 82 -11.00 9.66 0.27
N LYS A 83 -9.74 10.10 0.07
CA LYS A 83 -9.39 11.53 -0.08
C LYS A 83 -9.96 12.17 -1.36
N LEU A 84 -10.22 11.37 -2.41
CA LEU A 84 -10.80 11.83 -3.67
C LEU A 84 -12.34 11.81 -3.67
N ASN A 85 -12.97 11.38 -2.57
CA ASN A 85 -14.41 11.26 -2.41
C ASN A 85 -15.07 10.47 -3.55
N MET A 86 -14.33 9.51 -4.12
CA MET A 86 -14.75 8.73 -5.27
C MET A 86 -15.32 7.40 -4.77
N PRO A 87 -16.54 7.00 -5.19
CA PRO A 87 -17.11 5.72 -4.76
C PRO A 87 -16.22 4.58 -5.26
N CYS A 88 -15.83 3.70 -4.36
CA CYS A 88 -15.07 2.51 -4.72
C CYS A 88 -15.90 1.63 -5.68
N SER A 89 -15.26 0.82 -6.53
CA SER A 89 -15.98 -0.07 -7.46
C SER A 89 -16.83 -1.16 -6.78
N HIS A 90 -16.72 -1.28 -5.46
CA HIS A 90 -17.51 -2.16 -4.59
C HIS A 90 -18.60 -1.41 -3.82
N PHE A 91 -18.86 -0.16 -4.22
CA PHE A 91 -19.90 0.68 -3.64
C PHE A 91 -21.27 0.17 -4.08
N GLU A 92 -22.04 -0.33 -3.12
CA GLU A 92 -23.46 -0.66 -3.31
C GLU A 92 -24.29 0.18 -2.35
N VAL A 93 -25.47 0.60 -2.82
CA VAL A 93 -26.46 1.26 -1.96
C VAL A 93 -27.26 0.16 -1.28
N GLY A 94 -27.09 0.04 0.04
CA GLY A 94 -27.85 -0.91 0.85
C GLY A 94 -29.36 -0.59 0.85
N PRO A 95 -30.20 -1.52 1.32
CA PRO A 95 -31.67 -1.36 1.35
C PRO A 95 -32.14 -0.15 2.17
N ASP A 96 -31.32 0.36 3.09
CA ASP A 96 -31.59 1.54 3.91
C ASP A 96 -31.08 2.87 3.29
N GLY A 97 -30.61 2.85 2.04
CA GLY A 97 -30.06 4.02 1.35
C GLY A 97 -28.65 4.43 1.78
N GLN A 98 -28.00 3.64 2.64
CA GLN A 98 -26.61 3.86 3.05
C GLN A 98 -25.64 3.26 2.02
N GLY A 99 -24.65 4.06 1.60
CA GLY A 99 -23.58 3.59 0.73
C GLY A 99 -22.63 2.67 1.51
N MET A 100 -22.53 1.41 1.09
CA MET A 100 -21.68 0.41 1.73
C MET A 100 -20.58 -0.05 0.77
N CYS A 101 -19.37 -0.23 1.30
CA CYS A 101 -18.28 -0.91 0.59
C CYS A 101 -18.27 -2.38 1.00
N ASN A 102 -18.62 -3.29 0.10
CA ASN A 102 -18.69 -4.74 0.37
C ASN A 102 -17.34 -5.39 0.73
N ARG A 103 -16.24 -4.62 0.76
CA ARG A 103 -14.91 -5.08 1.19
C ARG A 103 -14.57 -4.69 2.63
N HIS A 104 -15.36 -3.83 3.26
CA HIS A 104 -15.22 -3.43 4.67
C HIS A 104 -16.24 -4.16 5.56
N ILE A 105 -16.70 -5.35 5.13
CA ILE A 105 -17.45 -6.26 5.98
C ILE A 105 -16.44 -7.22 6.60
N ASP A 106 -15.68 -6.71 7.58
CA ASP A 106 -15.13 -7.45 8.73
C ASP A 106 -14.79 -6.45 9.84
#